data_AF-A0A093XNP0-F1
#
_entry.id   AF-A0A093XNP0-F1
#
_cell.length_a   1.000
_cell.length_b   1.000
_cell.length_c   1.000
_cell.angle_alpha   90.00
_cell.angle_beta   90.00
_cell.angle_gamma   90.00
#
_symmetry.space_group_name_H-M   'P 1'
#
loop_
_entity.id
_entity.type
_entity.pdbx_description
1 polymer ?
#
loop_
_entity_poly.entity_id
_entity_poly.type
_entity_poly.pdbx_seq_one_letter_code
_entity_poly.pdbx_strand_id
1 'polypeptide(L)'
;MPSEVPSEIPSEPPVKKAKLTTSDFGMQSTVIFIVGKEKHMLQMPRRTVCESSELIDAEYKDHPDKAVLVKEFPNISVETFTLFLVWLSTGNLNNAKHFALPLGSSGAFDVKNTSEKLA
;
A
#
# COMPACT_ATOMS: atom_id res chain seq x y z
N MET A 1 27.36 2.10 -66.12
CA MET A 1 27.37 1.40 -64.82
C MET A 1 26.65 2.29 -63.82
N PRO A 2 25.63 1.82 -63.10
CA PRO A 2 25.05 2.57 -61.99
C PRO A 2 25.83 2.25 -60.70
N SER A 3 26.16 3.29 -59.92
CA SER A 3 26.68 3.16 -58.55
C SER A 3 25.50 3.04 -57.59
N GLU A 4 25.42 1.91 -56.88
CA GLU A 4 24.57 1.76 -55.69
C GLU A 4 25.19 2.53 -54.52
N VAL A 5 24.41 3.37 -53.85
CA VAL A 5 24.75 3.95 -52.55
C VAL A 5 23.95 3.17 -51.50
N PRO A 6 24.58 2.55 -50.48
CA PRO A 6 23.84 1.80 -49.48
C PRO A 6 23.04 2.75 -48.59
N SER A 7 21.75 2.45 -48.38
CA SER A 7 20.93 3.11 -47.38
C SER A 7 21.53 2.88 -45.98
N GLU A 8 22.03 3.95 -45.36
CA GLU A 8 22.27 3.98 -43.92
C GLU A 8 20.92 3.88 -43.20
N ILE A 9 20.71 2.75 -42.53
CA ILE A 9 19.57 2.56 -41.63
C ILE A 9 19.79 3.48 -40.42
N PRO A 10 18.80 4.30 -40.01
CA PRO A 10 18.91 5.11 -38.82
C PRO A 10 19.07 4.19 -37.60
N SER A 11 20.22 4.23 -36.95
CA SER A 11 20.43 3.54 -35.68
C SER A 11 19.54 4.17 -34.61
N GLU A 12 18.51 3.44 -34.19
CA GLU A 12 17.69 3.78 -33.03
C GLU A 12 18.58 4.08 -31.81
N PRO A 13 18.27 5.12 -31.01
CA PRO A 13 19.02 5.38 -29.79
C PRO A 13 18.84 4.19 -28.84
N PRO A 14 19.89 3.72 -28.16
CA PRO A 14 19.78 2.59 -27.26
C PRO A 14 18.82 2.97 -26.13
N VAL A 15 17.63 2.36 -26.13
CA VAL A 15 16.70 2.40 -25.00
C VAL A 15 17.49 1.90 -23.80
N LYS A 16 17.85 2.82 -22.89
CA LYS A 16 18.51 2.48 -21.63
C LYS A 16 17.58 1.53 -20.91
N LYS A 17 17.86 0.22 -21.00
CA LYS A 17 17.15 -0.81 -20.23
C LYS A 17 17.36 -0.45 -18.76
N ALA A 18 16.31 0.02 -18.10
CA ALA A 18 16.33 0.25 -16.67
C ALA A 18 16.71 -1.09 -16.01
N LYS A 19 17.91 -1.15 -15.44
CA LYS A 19 18.40 -2.35 -14.78
C LYS A 19 17.68 -2.43 -13.45
N LEU A 20 16.62 -3.25 -13.40
CA LEU A 20 15.97 -3.59 -12.15
C LEU A 20 17.02 -4.19 -11.22
N THR A 21 17.18 -3.56 -10.07
CA THR A 21 18.10 -3.96 -9.02
C THR A 21 17.39 -4.90 -8.06
N THR A 22 18.16 -5.68 -7.29
CA THR A 22 17.61 -6.50 -6.19
C THR A 22 16.84 -5.66 -5.15
N SER A 23 17.11 -4.35 -5.06
CA SER A 23 16.33 -3.42 -4.24
C SER A 23 14.89 -3.24 -4.73
N ASP A 24 14.65 -3.34 -6.03
CA ASP A 24 13.30 -3.19 -6.62
C ASP A 24 12.38 -4.38 -6.28
N PHE A 25 12.98 -5.51 -5.91
CA PHE A 25 12.29 -6.72 -5.45
C PHE A 25 12.45 -6.96 -3.95
N GLY A 26 13.04 -6.01 -3.21
CA GLY A 26 13.16 -6.11 -1.76
C GLY A 26 11.76 -6.26 -1.13
N MET A 27 11.57 -7.31 -0.34
CA MET A 27 10.30 -7.57 0.34
C MET A 27 9.90 -6.34 1.15
N GLN A 28 8.79 -5.70 0.77
CA GLN A 28 8.34 -4.49 1.45
C GLN A 28 7.93 -4.86 2.88
N SER A 29 8.77 -4.49 3.86
CA SER A 29 8.43 -4.69 5.27
C SER A 29 7.12 -3.99 5.58
N THR A 30 6.27 -4.65 6.37
CA THR A 30 4.92 -4.18 6.68
C THR A 30 4.70 -4.11 8.18
N VAL A 31 3.98 -3.08 8.61
CA VAL A 31 3.44 -2.99 9.97
C VAL A 31 1.98 -3.43 9.93
N ILE A 32 1.65 -4.40 10.78
CA ILE A 32 0.30 -4.90 10.99
C ILE A 32 -0.20 -4.33 12.32
N PHE A 33 -1.35 -3.69 12.28
CA PHE A 33 -2.07 -3.17 13.43
C PHE A 33 -3.29 -4.04 13.72
N ILE A 34 -3.36 -4.62 14.91
CA ILE A 34 -4.53 -5.34 15.42
C ILE A 34 -5.33 -4.36 16.28
N VAL A 35 -6.51 -3.95 15.82
CA VAL A 35 -7.26 -2.83 16.40
C VAL A 35 -8.64 -3.25 16.88
N GLY A 36 -9.05 -2.68 18.02
CA GLY A 36 -10.37 -2.89 18.59
C GLY A 36 -10.53 -4.26 19.23
N LYS A 37 -11.66 -4.43 19.95
CA LYS A 37 -11.98 -5.66 20.67
C LYS A 37 -12.13 -6.87 19.74
N GLU A 38 -12.57 -6.63 18.52
CA GLU A 38 -12.76 -7.64 17.47
C GLU A 38 -11.46 -8.00 16.74
N LYS A 39 -10.32 -7.38 17.10
CA LYS A 39 -8.99 -7.67 16.53
C LYS A 39 -8.93 -7.49 15.01
N HIS A 40 -9.46 -6.37 14.51
CA HIS A 40 -9.38 -6.03 13.09
C HIS A 40 -7.93 -5.82 12.67
N MET A 41 -7.54 -6.39 11.53
CA MET A 41 -6.17 -6.34 11.04
C MET A 41 -6.03 -5.26 9.96
N LEU A 42 -5.26 -4.22 10.25
CA LEU A 42 -4.93 -3.13 9.33
C LEU A 42 -3.45 -3.20 8.97
N GLN A 43 -3.11 -2.99 7.70
CA GLN A 43 -1.72 -3.10 7.23
C GLN A 43 -1.24 -1.78 6.66
N MET A 44 0.03 -1.46 6.91
CA MET A 44 0.69 -0.29 6.36
C MET A 44 2.15 -0.59 5.99
N PRO A 45 2.64 -0.08 4.84
CA PRO A 45 4.06 -0.10 4.53
C PRO A 45 4.93 0.45 5.66
N ARG A 46 6.00 -0.26 6.01
CA ARG A 46 6.99 0.16 7.03
C ARG A 46 7.45 1.60 6.78
N ARG A 47 7.76 1.93 5.52
CA ARG A 47 8.29 3.23 5.14
C ARG A 47 7.39 4.38 5.63
N THR A 48 6.10 4.31 5.34
CA THR A 48 5.14 5.33 5.74
C THR A 48 5.04 5.47 7.26
N VAL A 49 5.08 4.34 7.97
CA VAL A 49 4.97 4.33 9.43
C VAL A 49 6.24 4.85 10.10
N CYS A 50 7.43 4.42 9.65
CA CYS A 50 8.71 4.86 10.21
C CYS A 50 8.99 6.34 9.94
N GLU A 51 8.60 6.87 8.77
CA GLU A 51 8.68 8.30 8.48
C GLU A 51 7.84 9.15 9.46
N SER A 52 6.83 8.55 10.11
CA SER A 52 5.89 9.22 10.99
C SER A 52 6.00 8.82 12.47
N SER A 53 6.81 7.80 12.82
CA SER A 53 6.89 7.23 14.16
C SER A 53 8.31 6.79 14.50
N GLU A 54 8.99 7.59 15.32
CA GLU A 54 10.34 7.29 15.82
C GLU A 54 10.38 5.99 16.62
N LEU A 55 9.31 5.67 17.36
CA LEU A 55 9.21 4.45 18.16
C LEU A 55 9.22 3.19 17.28
N ILE A 56 8.46 3.20 16.19
CA ILE A 56 8.40 2.07 15.27
C ILE A 56 9.68 1.99 14.43
N ASP A 57 10.25 3.14 14.04
CA ASP A 57 11.54 3.19 13.36
C ASP A 57 12.67 2.60 14.21
N ALA A 58 12.74 2.95 15.50
CA ALA A 58 13.72 2.40 16.43
C ALA A 58 13.60 0.87 16.56
N GLU A 59 12.40 0.33 16.70
CA GLU A 59 12.19 -1.12 16.84
C GLU A 59 12.61 -1.92 15.59
N TYR A 60 12.43 -1.34 14.41
CA TYR A 60 12.95 -1.92 13.17
C TYR A 60 14.47 -1.80 13.03
N LYS A 61 15.10 -0.78 13.62
CA LYS A 61 16.57 -0.68 13.67
C LYS A 61 17.16 -1.73 14.60
N ASP A 62 16.46 -2.04 15.69
CA ASP A 62 16.85 -3.12 16.61
C ASP A 62 16.69 -4.50 15.95
N HIS A 63 15.76 -4.64 14.99
CA HIS A 63 15.46 -5.90 14.30
C HIS A 63 15.37 -5.68 12.77
N PRO A 64 16.50 -5.44 12.08
CA PRO A 64 16.51 -5.01 10.68
C PRO A 64 15.96 -6.06 9.72
N ASP A 65 16.08 -7.35 10.06
CA ASP A 65 15.61 -8.48 9.24
C ASP A 65 14.11 -8.76 9.39
N LYS A 66 13.41 -8.01 10.24
CA LYS A 66 11.99 -8.23 10.51
C LYS A 66 11.16 -7.78 9.30
N ALA A 67 10.58 -8.74 8.59
CA ALA A 67 9.70 -8.44 7.46
C ALA A 67 8.33 -7.89 7.92
N VAL A 68 7.88 -8.27 9.12
CA VAL A 68 6.57 -7.90 9.65
C VAL A 68 6.68 -7.47 11.11
N LEU A 69 6.15 -6.30 11.43
CA LEU A 69 5.97 -5.84 12.80
C LEU A 69 4.49 -5.82 13.16
N VAL A 70 4.11 -6.45 14.26
CA VAL A 70 2.71 -6.48 14.72
C VAL A 70 2.56 -5.58 15.96
N LYS A 71 1.53 -4.73 15.96
CA LYS A 71 1.17 -3.83 17.06
C LYS A 71 -0.30 -3.97 17.41
N GLU A 72 -0.63 -4.04 18.70
CA GLU A 72 -2.00 -4.24 19.16
C GLU A 72 -2.55 -3.00 19.87
N PHE A 73 -3.77 -2.62 19.51
CA PHE A 73 -4.51 -1.47 20.06
C PHE A 73 -5.97 -1.86 20.36
N PRO A 74 -6.21 -2.72 21.35
CA PRO A 74 -7.54 -3.28 21.62
C PRO A 74 -8.58 -2.25 22.10
N ASN A 75 -8.11 -1.11 22.63
CA ASN A 75 -8.95 -0.06 23.22
C ASN A 75 -9.27 1.09 22.26
N ILE A 76 -8.79 1.04 21.01
CA ILE A 76 -9.04 2.07 20.00
C ILE A 76 -10.11 1.56 19.04
N SER A 77 -11.06 2.42 18.66
CA SER A 77 -12.04 2.05 17.63
C SER A 77 -11.36 1.91 16.27
N VAL A 78 -11.85 0.96 15.47
CA VAL A 78 -11.29 0.71 14.14
C VAL A 78 -11.47 1.93 13.24
N GLU A 79 -12.60 2.65 13.33
CA GLU A 79 -12.80 3.87 12.54
C GLU A 79 -11.77 4.93 12.91
N THR A 80 -11.59 5.18 14.21
CA THR A 80 -10.63 6.19 14.70
C THR A 80 -9.21 5.88 14.23
N PHE A 81 -8.81 4.61 14.32
CA PHE A 81 -7.49 4.19 13.89
C PHE A 81 -7.34 4.25 12.35
N THR A 82 -8.39 3.94 11.60
CA THR A 82 -8.40 4.05 10.13
C THR A 82 -8.22 5.50 9.69
N LEU A 83 -8.92 6.45 10.33
CA LEU A 83 -8.72 7.88 10.07
C LEU A 83 -7.27 8.31 10.33
N PHE A 84 -6.67 7.81 11.41
CA PHE A 84 -5.26 8.05 11.71
C PHE A 84 -4.33 7.50 10.63
N LEU A 85 -4.54 6.27 10.14
CA LEU A 85 -3.71 5.69 9.07
C LEU A 85 -3.84 6.45 7.74
N VAL A 86 -5.04 6.91 7.38
CA VAL A 86 -5.25 7.72 6.18
C VAL A 86 -4.55 9.07 6.31
N TRP A 87 -4.64 9.71 7.48
CA TRP A 87 -3.91 10.94 7.75
C TRP A 87 -2.40 10.72 7.64
N LEU A 88 -1.88 9.66 8.25
CA LEU A 88 -0.46 9.30 8.24
C LEU A 88 0.05 9.04 6.81
N SER A 89 -0.78 8.46 5.94
CA SER A 89 -0.40 8.14 4.56
C SER A 89 -0.50 9.33 3.60
N THR A 90 -1.37 10.30 3.88
CA THR A 90 -1.72 11.36 2.91
C THR A 90 -1.46 12.78 3.40
N GLY A 91 -1.17 12.96 4.69
CA GLY A 91 -1.11 14.25 5.37
C GLY A 91 -2.46 14.97 5.49
N ASN A 92 -3.57 14.39 5.02
CA ASN A 92 -4.85 15.08 4.92
C ASN A 92 -6.05 14.19 5.32
N LEU A 93 -6.67 14.54 6.46
CA LEU A 93 -7.86 13.86 6.99
C LEU A 93 -9.07 13.95 6.06
N ASN A 94 -9.13 14.92 5.13
CA ASN A 94 -10.24 15.01 4.18
C ASN A 94 -10.31 13.81 3.23
N ASN A 95 -9.20 13.10 3.03
CA ASN A 95 -9.16 11.86 2.24
C ASN A 95 -9.85 10.69 2.97
N ALA A 96 -10.18 10.87 4.25
CA ALA A 96 -10.77 9.86 5.10
C ALA A 96 -12.28 10.06 5.35
N LYS A 97 -12.91 11.06 4.70
CA LYS A 97 -14.32 11.45 4.95
C LYS A 97 -15.30 10.28 4.84
N HIS A 98 -15.06 9.35 3.91
CA HIS A 98 -15.93 8.18 3.71
C HIS A 98 -15.83 7.14 4.84
N PHE A 99 -14.75 7.15 5.63
CA PHE A 99 -14.57 6.27 6.79
C PHE A 99 -15.14 6.85 8.09
N ALA A 100 -15.39 8.16 8.13
CA ALA A 100 -16.00 8.84 9.28
C ALA A 100 -17.53 8.80 9.27
N LEU A 101 -18.15 8.33 8.17
CA LEU A 101 -19.59 8.20 8.09
C LEU A 101 -20.04 6.93 8.83
N PRO A 102 -21.07 7.01 9.69
CA PRO A 102 -21.69 5.82 10.24
C PRO A 102 -22.10 4.90 9.08
N LEU A 103 -21.75 3.62 9.19
CA LEU A 103 -22.05 2.57 8.21
C LEU A 103 -23.56 2.49 7.84
N GLY A 104 -24.43 3.17 8.61
CA GLY A 104 -25.87 3.25 8.42
C GLY A 104 -26.42 4.32 7.46
N SER A 105 -25.60 5.09 6.71
CA SER A 105 -26.13 6.05 5.72
C SER A 105 -25.78 5.80 4.25
N SER A 106 -25.04 4.73 3.95
CA SER A 106 -24.78 4.32 2.56
C SER A 106 -25.55 3.03 2.26
N GLY A 107 -26.83 3.17 1.92
CA GLY A 107 -27.57 2.10 1.27
C GLY A 107 -26.95 1.82 -0.10
N ALA A 108 -26.00 0.88 -0.17
CA ALA A 108 -25.55 0.24 -1.41
C ALA A 108 -24.53 -0.89 -1.12
N PHE A 109 -24.93 -1.87 -0.33
CA PHE A 109 -24.45 -3.26 -0.52
C PHE A 109 -25.65 -4.18 -0.32
N ASP A 110 -26.68 -3.98 -1.14
CA ASP A 110 -27.64 -5.05 -1.42
C ASP A 110 -26.89 -6.10 -2.24
N VAL A 111 -26.20 -7.01 -1.55
CA VAL A 111 -25.76 -8.29 -2.12
C VAL A 111 -27.01 -9.16 -2.23
N LYS A 112 -27.95 -8.74 -3.05
CA LYS A 112 -28.96 -9.60 -3.64
C LYS A 112 -28.73 -9.64 -5.13
N ASN A 113 -28.55 -10.87 -5.59
CA ASN A 113 -28.73 -11.32 -6.96
C ASN A 113 -27.47 -11.47 -7.82
N THR A 114 -26.64 -12.45 -7.49
CA THR A 114 -26.03 -13.33 -8.50
C THR A 114 -26.16 -14.80 -8.04
N SER A 115 -27.42 -15.24 -7.89
CA SER A 115 -27.76 -16.65 -7.98
C SER A 115 -27.94 -17.01 -9.46
N GLU A 116 -26.88 -16.94 -10.24
CA GLU A 116 -26.87 -17.62 -11.53
C GLU A 116 -26.54 -19.09 -11.28
N LYS A 117 -27.64 -19.85 -11.27
CA LYS A 117 -27.75 -21.30 -11.32
C LYS A 117 -26.77 -21.86 -12.35
N LEU A 118 -25.69 -22.51 -11.89
CA LEU A 118 -24.94 -23.46 -12.70
C LEU A 118 -25.87 -24.63 -13.01
N ALA A 119 -26.37 -24.66 -14.24
CA ALA A 119 -26.99 -25.82 -14.88
C ALA A 119 -25.98 -26.47 -15.82
#